data_AF-Q1IQA1-F1
#
_entry.id   AF-Q1IQA1-F1
#
_cell.length_a   1.000
_cell.length_b   1.000
_cell.length_c   1.000
_cell.angle_alpha   90.00
_cell.angle_beta   90.00
_cell.angle_gamma   90.00
#
_symmetry.space_group_name_H-M   'P 1'
#
loop_
_entity.id
_entity.type
_entity.pdbx_description
1 polymer ?
#
loop_
_entity_poly.entity_id
_entity_poly.type
_entity_poly.pdbx_seq_one_letter_code
_entity_poly.pdbx_strand_id
1 'polypeptide(L)'
;MAGNIDDRSLSHADAVVHVAAECADIVRAFCVEASEMFGPNVRIRSGVVRPTLYTGGAMQQFAYENQVRQQSGNTMPHVFLVPMCKTSEWWAKDWMERHTYFLPRYNWRGAKLKDGHALAAAPGIPHLYRRTYKHQVMPAPQGEYDFLNYFECADSGVPIFHEVCAALRDQRRNPEWHFVREGPTWRGHRASTWAELFD
;
A
#
# COMPACT_ATOMS: atom_id res chain seq x y z
N MET A 1 13.16 -3.13 5.98
CA MET A 1 12.96 -2.65 7.37
C MET A 1 11.85 -3.50 7.98
N ALA A 2 12.03 -4.00 9.20
CA ALA A 2 11.01 -4.79 9.88
C ALA A 2 9.85 -3.88 10.32
N GLY A 3 8.61 -4.24 9.98
CA GLY A 3 7.41 -3.57 10.46
C GLY A 3 7.12 -3.90 11.93
N ASN A 4 6.11 -3.24 12.49
CA ASN A 4 5.68 -3.44 13.88
C ASN A 4 4.74 -4.65 14.07
N ILE A 5 4.42 -5.35 12.99
CA ILE A 5 3.68 -6.62 12.96
C ILE A 5 4.67 -7.68 12.46
N ASP A 6 4.87 -8.73 13.25
CA ASP A 6 5.64 -9.91 12.82
C ASP A 6 4.78 -10.76 11.89
N ASP A 7 5.21 -10.89 10.64
CA ASP A 7 4.59 -11.77 9.64
C ASP A 7 5.70 -12.47 8.86
N ARG A 8 6.19 -13.56 9.46
CA ARG A 8 7.24 -14.37 8.87
C ARG A 8 6.84 -14.96 7.52
N SER A 9 5.55 -15.22 7.30
CA SER A 9 5.08 -15.76 6.03
C SER A 9 5.34 -14.80 4.87
N LEU A 10 5.23 -13.50 5.13
CA LEU A 10 5.55 -12.49 4.12
C LEU A 10 7.04 -12.12 4.10
N SER A 11 7.70 -12.02 5.25
CA SER A 11 9.13 -11.65 5.28
C SER A 11 10.05 -12.72 4.69
N HIS A 12 9.61 -13.97 4.69
CA HIS A 12 10.32 -15.11 4.11
C HIS A 12 9.71 -15.59 2.78
N ALA A 13 8.75 -14.86 2.21
CA ALA A 13 8.15 -15.26 0.94
C ALA A 13 9.19 -15.15 -0.19
N ASP A 14 9.45 -16.26 -0.87
CA ASP A 14 10.33 -16.32 -2.06
C ASP A 14 9.70 -15.57 -3.24
N ALA A 15 8.37 -15.58 -3.32
CA ALA A 15 7.61 -14.98 -4.40
C ALA A 15 6.27 -14.42 -3.91
N VAL A 16 5.76 -13.42 -4.62
CA VAL A 16 4.39 -12.92 -4.47
C VAL A 16 3.70 -12.95 -5.83
N VAL A 17 2.59 -13.69 -5.89
CA VAL A 17 1.69 -13.67 -7.05
C VAL A 17 0.57 -12.67 -6.77
N HIS A 18 0.49 -11.65 -7.60
CA HIS A 18 -0.55 -10.62 -7.51
C HIS A 18 -1.63 -10.85 -8.57
N VAL A 19 -2.83 -11.25 -8.14
CA VAL A 19 -4.00 -11.46 -9.01
C VAL A 19 -5.07 -10.43 -8.68
N ALA A 20 -5.61 -9.78 -9.70
CA ALA A 20 -6.71 -8.84 -9.58
C ALA A 20 -7.67 -9.00 -10.75
N ALA A 21 -8.97 -9.03 -10.46
CA ALA A 21 -10.03 -9.05 -11.46
C ALA A 21 -11.23 -8.24 -10.95
N GLU A 22 -12.10 -7.81 -11.88
CA GLU A 22 -13.36 -7.14 -11.54
C GLU A 22 -14.36 -8.10 -10.88
N CYS A 23 -14.26 -9.39 -11.19
CA CYS A 23 -15.09 -10.44 -10.62
C CYS A 23 -14.36 -11.17 -9.49
N ALA A 24 -14.94 -11.17 -8.29
CA ALA A 24 -14.37 -11.83 -7.12
C ALA A 24 -14.27 -13.36 -7.30
N ASP A 25 -15.17 -13.96 -8.07
CA ASP A 25 -15.19 -15.41 -8.30
C ASP A 25 -13.96 -15.89 -9.08
N ILE A 26 -13.44 -15.07 -10.00
CA ILE A 26 -12.21 -15.37 -10.76
C ILE A 26 -11.01 -15.41 -9.82
N VAL A 27 -10.87 -14.41 -8.95
CA VAL A 27 -9.78 -14.35 -7.97
C VAL A 27 -9.91 -15.51 -6.98
N ARG A 28 -11.13 -15.84 -6.55
CA ARG A 28 -11.39 -16.96 -5.64
C ARG A 28 -11.02 -18.30 -6.28
N ALA A 29 -11.42 -18.55 -7.52
CA ALA A 29 -11.08 -19.78 -8.24
C ALA A 29 -9.56 -19.95 -8.35
N PHE A 30 -8.85 -18.89 -8.76
CA PHE A 30 -7.39 -18.89 -8.81
C PHE A 30 -6.75 -19.23 -7.45
N CYS A 31 -7.24 -18.60 -6.37
CA CYS A 31 -6.72 -18.85 -5.03
C CYS A 31 -6.98 -20.29 -4.54
N VAL A 32 -8.11 -20.90 -4.92
CA VAL A 32 -8.40 -22.31 -4.61
C VAL A 32 -7.42 -23.21 -5.32
N GLU A 33 -7.26 -23.07 -6.64
CA GLU A 33 -6.32 -23.87 -7.44
C GLU A 33 -4.87 -23.71 -6.96
N ALA A 34 -4.44 -22.48 -6.63
CA ALA A 34 -3.11 -22.24 -6.08
C ALA A 34 -2.93 -22.90 -4.71
N SER A 35 -3.96 -22.90 -3.85
CA SER A 35 -3.91 -23.58 -2.55
C SER A 35 -3.83 -25.10 -2.70
N GLU A 36 -4.53 -25.68 -3.67
CA GLU A 36 -4.46 -27.10 -3.97
C GLU A 36 -3.09 -27.50 -4.54
N MET A 37 -2.50 -26.66 -5.40
CA MET A 37 -1.22 -26.92 -6.06
C MET A 37 -0.02 -26.75 -5.10
N PHE A 38 0.02 -25.66 -4.33
CA PHE A 38 1.16 -25.33 -3.48
C PHE A 38 0.99 -25.75 -2.02
N GLY A 39 -0.22 -26.15 -1.63
CA GLY A 39 -0.53 -26.65 -0.29
C GLY A 39 -0.14 -25.65 0.81
N PRO A 40 0.59 -26.06 1.86
CA PRO A 40 0.95 -25.18 2.97
C PRO A 40 1.98 -24.09 2.59
N ASN A 41 2.57 -24.16 1.40
CA ASN A 41 3.60 -23.21 0.95
C ASN A 41 3.00 -21.92 0.38
N VAL A 42 1.68 -21.82 0.22
CA VAL A 42 1.02 -20.59 -0.19
C VAL A 42 0.25 -19.96 0.97
N ARG A 43 0.42 -18.66 1.13
CA ARG A 43 -0.38 -17.85 2.06
C ARG A 43 -1.14 -16.79 1.27
N ILE A 44 -2.46 -16.87 1.30
CA ILE A 44 -3.33 -15.90 0.63
C ILE A 44 -3.53 -14.67 1.51
N ARG A 45 -3.47 -13.51 0.88
CA ARG A 45 -3.92 -12.21 1.41
C ARG A 45 -4.89 -11.63 0.41
N SER A 46 -6.03 -11.13 0.87
CA SER A 46 -7.08 -10.63 -0.02
C SER A 46 -7.54 -9.23 0.37
N GLY A 47 -8.09 -8.52 -0.60
CA GLY A 47 -8.66 -7.20 -0.41
C GLY A 47 -9.34 -6.71 -1.68
N VAL A 48 -10.06 -5.61 -1.56
CA VAL A 48 -10.83 -5.00 -2.65
C VAL A 48 -10.36 -3.57 -2.89
N VAL A 49 -10.33 -3.17 -4.15
CA VAL A 49 -10.19 -1.75 -4.49
C VAL A 49 -11.55 -1.10 -4.26
N ARG A 50 -11.58 -0.04 -3.45
CA ARG A 50 -12.79 0.76 -3.21
C ARG A 50 -12.59 2.17 -3.75
N PRO A 51 -13.69 2.92 -4.02
CA PRO A 51 -13.59 4.35 -4.25
C PRO A 51 -12.72 5.04 -3.20
N THR A 52 -12.00 6.05 -3.65
CA THR A 52 -11.08 6.83 -2.81
C THR A 52 -11.88 7.54 -1.73
N LEU A 53 -11.55 7.24 -0.47
CA LEU A 53 -12.05 7.99 0.67
C LEU A 53 -11.11 9.17 0.93
N TYR A 54 -11.62 10.25 1.51
CA TYR A 54 -10.83 11.44 1.86
C TYR A 54 -10.18 12.16 0.65
N THR A 55 -10.67 11.89 -0.57
CA THR A 55 -10.17 12.49 -1.81
C THR A 55 -11.27 13.36 -2.41
N GLY A 56 -11.25 14.66 -2.10
CA GLY A 56 -12.09 15.66 -2.78
C GLY A 56 -11.49 16.08 -4.13
N GLY A 57 -12.16 16.96 -4.88
CA GLY A 57 -11.73 17.37 -6.23
C GLY A 57 -10.29 17.91 -6.31
N ALA A 58 -9.90 18.79 -5.38
CA ALA A 58 -8.53 19.32 -5.34
C ALA A 58 -7.48 18.22 -5.02
N MET A 59 -7.84 17.25 -4.17
CA MET A 59 -6.96 16.11 -3.87
C MET A 59 -6.89 15.15 -5.06
N GLN A 60 -7.99 14.98 -5.79
CA GLN A 60 -8.02 14.20 -7.03
C GLN A 60 -7.04 14.80 -8.06
N GLN A 61 -7.12 16.12 -8.26
CA GLN A 61 -6.19 16.84 -9.14
C GLN A 61 -4.74 16.66 -8.70
N PHE A 62 -4.44 16.98 -7.43
CA PHE A 62 -3.09 16.89 -6.90
C PHE A 62 -2.48 15.48 -6.99
N ALA A 63 -3.22 14.45 -6.58
CA ALA A 63 -2.67 13.10 -6.42
C ALA A 63 -2.82 12.22 -7.67
N TYR A 64 -3.79 12.48 -8.55
CA TYR A 64 -4.16 11.54 -9.62
C TYR A 64 -4.02 12.08 -11.04
N GLU A 65 -3.94 13.40 -11.27
CA GLU A 65 -3.70 13.92 -12.64
C GLU A 65 -2.33 13.50 -13.18
N ASN A 66 -1.30 13.52 -12.32
CA ASN A 66 0.07 13.16 -12.67
C ASN A 66 0.49 11.78 -12.14
N GLN A 67 -0.49 10.91 -11.82
CA GLN A 67 -0.15 9.58 -11.32
C GLN A 67 0.48 8.73 -12.42
N VAL A 68 1.43 7.90 -12.00
CA VAL A 68 1.89 6.78 -12.82
C VAL A 68 0.75 5.79 -13.03
N ARG A 69 0.51 5.41 -14.29
CA ARG A 69 -0.33 4.27 -14.65
C ARG A 69 0.50 3.00 -14.72
N GLN A 70 -0.12 1.85 -14.51
CA GLN A 70 0.56 0.56 -14.58
C GLN A 70 1.28 0.39 -15.92
N GLN A 71 2.53 -0.09 -15.87
CA GLN A 71 3.39 -0.31 -17.02
C GLN A 71 3.80 -1.79 -17.13
N SER A 72 4.52 -2.15 -18.19
CA SER A 72 5.11 -3.48 -18.33
C SER A 72 6.19 -3.75 -17.28
N GLY A 73 6.47 -5.03 -16.99
CA GLY A 73 7.53 -5.42 -16.07
C GLY A 73 8.92 -4.93 -16.49
N ASN A 74 9.17 -4.82 -17.79
CA ASN A 74 10.43 -4.27 -18.32
C ASN A 74 10.60 -2.78 -18.01
N THR A 75 9.50 -2.03 -17.87
CA THR A 75 9.54 -0.59 -17.58
C THR A 75 9.53 -0.32 -16.08
N MET A 76 8.75 -1.10 -15.32
CA MET A 76 8.64 -0.99 -13.87
C MET A 76 8.92 -2.33 -13.18
N PRO A 77 10.18 -2.77 -13.19
CA PRO A 77 10.55 -4.08 -12.69
C PRO A 77 10.44 -4.22 -11.18
N HIS A 78 10.54 -3.12 -10.40
CA HIS A 78 10.53 -3.21 -8.94
C HIS A 78 9.13 -3.20 -8.41
N VAL A 79 8.86 -4.11 -7.47
CA VAL A 79 7.59 -4.22 -6.75
C VAL A 79 7.82 -4.07 -5.27
N PHE A 80 6.92 -3.36 -4.61
CA PHE A 80 6.84 -3.30 -3.15
C PHE A 80 5.43 -3.63 -2.68
N LEU A 81 5.34 -4.47 -1.64
CA LEU A 81 4.12 -4.72 -0.90
C LEU A 81 4.30 -4.23 0.54
N VAL A 82 3.45 -3.29 0.95
CA VAL A 82 3.47 -2.69 2.28
C VAL A 82 2.12 -2.96 2.96
N PRO A 83 2.00 -4.06 3.71
CA PRO A 83 0.78 -4.37 4.46
C PRO A 83 0.70 -3.50 5.73
N MET A 84 -0.51 -3.06 6.07
CA MET A 84 -0.73 -2.14 7.19
C MET A 84 -2.06 -2.41 7.90
N CYS A 85 -2.06 -2.18 9.21
CA CYS A 85 -3.25 -2.02 10.03
C CYS A 85 -3.28 -0.62 10.65
N LYS A 86 -4.46 -0.19 11.05
CA LYS A 86 -4.68 0.97 11.89
C LYS A 86 -4.98 0.53 13.31
N THR A 87 -4.56 1.32 14.28
CA THR A 87 -4.83 1.03 15.70
C THR A 87 -6.32 1.24 16.03
N SER A 88 -6.76 0.72 17.17
CA SER A 88 -8.12 0.94 17.67
C SER A 88 -8.46 2.41 17.86
N GLU A 89 -7.48 3.22 18.26
CA GLU A 89 -7.65 4.68 18.44
C GLU A 89 -7.95 5.36 17.12
N TRP A 90 -7.44 4.87 15.99
CA TRP A 90 -7.82 5.39 14.67
C TRP A 90 -9.25 5.03 14.31
N TRP A 91 -9.65 3.78 14.57
CA TRP A 91 -11.00 3.31 14.24
C TRP A 91 -12.08 3.94 15.11
N ALA A 92 -11.72 4.40 16.32
CA ALA A 92 -12.62 5.16 17.19
C ALA A 92 -12.88 6.60 16.72
N LYS A 93 -12.08 7.13 15.78
CA LYS A 93 -12.22 8.50 15.27
C LYS A 93 -13.36 8.62 14.28
N ASP A 94 -14.06 9.75 14.34
CA ASP A 94 -15.02 10.10 13.32
C ASP A 94 -14.34 10.32 11.95
N TRP A 95 -15.15 10.36 10.88
CA TRP A 95 -14.63 10.49 9.52
C TRP A 95 -13.96 11.85 9.28
N MET A 96 -14.47 12.93 9.89
CA MET A 96 -13.97 14.29 9.70
C MET A 96 -12.61 14.44 10.36
N GLU A 97 -12.44 13.93 11.58
CA GLU A 97 -11.16 13.93 12.26
C GLU A 97 -10.12 13.17 11.44
N ARG A 98 -10.45 11.95 10.98
CA ARG A 98 -9.55 11.15 10.12
C ARG A 98 -9.16 11.88 8.83
N HIS A 99 -10.11 12.58 8.20
CA HIS A 99 -9.84 13.36 6.98
C HIS A 99 -8.71 14.37 7.17
N THR A 100 -8.65 15.01 8.34
CA THR A 100 -7.65 16.05 8.61
C THR A 100 -6.20 15.55 8.71
N TYR A 101 -5.97 14.25 8.87
CA TYR A 101 -4.62 13.66 8.87
C TYR A 101 -4.03 13.49 7.47
N PHE A 102 -4.88 13.49 6.43
CA PHE A 102 -4.42 13.35 5.05
C PHE A 102 -3.98 14.68 4.43
N LEU A 103 -4.47 15.80 4.95
CA LEU A 103 -4.20 17.14 4.43
C LEU A 103 -3.02 17.81 5.13
N PRO A 104 -2.28 18.70 4.42
CA PRO A 104 -1.28 19.55 5.07
C PRO A 104 -1.93 20.53 6.04
N ARG A 105 -1.21 20.83 7.12
CA ARG A 105 -1.63 21.79 8.15
C ARG A 105 -0.80 23.05 8.03
N TYR A 106 -1.47 24.20 8.00
CA TYR A 106 -0.83 25.52 7.99
C TYR A 106 -1.28 26.31 9.23
N ASN A 107 -0.43 27.20 9.73
CA ASN A 107 -0.86 28.18 10.73
C ASN A 107 -1.59 29.36 10.04
N TRP A 108 -2.11 30.28 10.86
CA TRP A 108 -2.84 31.47 10.37
C TRP A 108 -1.99 32.43 9.52
N ARG A 109 -0.65 32.32 9.56
CA ARG A 109 0.29 33.08 8.74
C ARG A 109 0.63 32.38 7.42
N GLY A 110 0.05 31.22 7.15
CA GLY A 110 0.33 30.42 5.95
C GLY A 110 1.62 29.61 6.01
N ALA A 111 2.28 29.50 7.17
CA ALA A 111 3.45 28.63 7.31
C ALA A 111 3.01 27.17 7.51
N LYS A 112 3.61 26.25 6.74
CA LYS A 112 3.31 24.82 6.83
C LYS A 112 3.85 24.25 8.15
N LEU A 113 2.95 23.63 8.93
CA LEU A 113 3.26 22.98 10.19
C LEU A 113 3.49 21.48 10.01
N LYS A 114 2.68 20.84 9.17
CA LYS A 114 2.70 19.41 8.88
C LYS A 114 2.41 19.18 7.40
N ASP A 115 3.08 18.18 6.82
CA ASP A 115 2.81 17.75 5.45
C ASP A 115 1.48 17.00 5.36
N GLY A 116 1.12 16.25 6.41
CA GLY A 116 0.06 15.25 6.33
C GLY A 116 0.42 14.13 5.36
N HIS A 117 -0.46 13.15 5.19
CA HIS A 117 -0.20 12.03 4.29
C HIS A 117 0.08 12.50 2.84
N ALA A 118 -0.75 13.42 2.32
CA ALA A 118 -0.71 13.80 0.91
C ALA A 118 0.61 14.48 0.51
N LEU A 119 1.10 15.47 1.27
CA LEU A 119 2.37 16.13 0.92
C LEU A 119 3.58 15.28 1.30
N ALA A 120 3.49 14.43 2.32
CA ALA A 120 4.59 13.54 2.68
C ALA A 120 4.84 12.51 1.56
N ALA A 121 3.79 12.06 0.88
CA ALA A 121 3.88 11.12 -0.24
C ALA A 121 4.06 11.79 -1.62
N ALA A 122 4.06 13.12 -1.70
CA ALA A 122 4.07 13.86 -2.96
C ALA A 122 5.19 13.46 -3.93
N PRO A 123 6.46 13.24 -3.47
CA PRO A 123 7.53 12.82 -4.37
C PRO A 123 7.23 11.53 -5.11
N GLY A 124 6.39 10.64 -4.55
CA GLY A 124 6.05 9.36 -5.18
C GLY A 124 5.04 9.47 -6.32
N ILE A 125 4.24 10.55 -6.40
CA ILE A 125 3.12 10.65 -7.35
C ILE A 125 3.54 10.39 -8.81
N PRO A 126 4.60 11.01 -9.35
CA PRO A 126 5.01 10.81 -10.74
C PRO A 126 5.97 9.62 -10.94
N HIS A 127 6.31 8.86 -9.89
CA HIS A 127 7.35 7.81 -9.97
C HIS A 127 6.88 6.43 -9.54
N LEU A 128 5.82 6.34 -8.74
CA LEU A 128 5.33 5.10 -8.15
C LEU A 128 3.92 4.84 -8.65
N TYR A 129 3.74 3.77 -9.42
CA TYR A 129 2.42 3.19 -9.54
C TYR A 129 1.99 2.70 -8.15
N ARG A 130 0.73 2.94 -7.77
CA ARG A 130 0.23 2.59 -6.45
C ARG A 130 -1.19 2.05 -6.52
N ARG A 131 -1.46 1.03 -5.72
CA ARG A 131 -2.80 0.48 -5.52
C ARG A 131 -2.97 0.04 -4.08
N THR A 132 -4.05 0.48 -3.44
CA THR A 132 -4.38 0.06 -2.08
C THR A 132 -5.59 -0.87 -2.13
N TYR A 133 -5.39 -2.10 -1.68
CA TYR A 133 -6.47 -3.05 -1.42
C TYR A 133 -6.91 -2.92 0.03
N LYS A 134 -8.21 -2.74 0.25
CA LYS A 134 -8.80 -2.68 1.59
C LYS A 134 -9.39 -4.04 1.94
N HIS A 135 -9.26 -4.46 3.18
CA HIS A 135 -9.99 -5.63 3.64
C HIS A 135 -11.50 -5.43 3.48
N GLN A 136 -12.25 -6.52 3.29
CA GLN A 136 -13.71 -6.45 3.10
C GLN A 136 -14.43 -5.95 4.35
N VAL A 137 -13.91 -6.33 5.53
CA VAL A 137 -14.34 -5.85 6.85
C VAL A 137 -13.28 -4.90 7.40
N MET A 138 -13.70 -3.75 7.94
CA MET A 138 -12.80 -2.73 8.48
C MET A 138 -13.28 -2.34 9.89
N PRO A 139 -12.45 -2.47 10.94
CA PRO A 139 -11.11 -3.07 10.96
C PRO A 139 -11.10 -4.53 10.51
N ALA A 140 -9.97 -4.98 9.96
CA ALA A 140 -9.74 -6.36 9.60
C ALA A 140 -9.72 -7.27 10.85
N PRO A 141 -10.16 -8.54 10.73
CA PRO A 141 -10.01 -9.53 11.79
C PRO A 141 -8.55 -9.71 12.22
N GLN A 142 -8.34 -10.19 13.44
CA GLN A 142 -7.01 -10.47 13.96
C GLN A 142 -6.25 -11.42 13.04
N GLY A 143 -5.00 -11.07 12.71
CA GLY A 143 -4.13 -11.84 11.82
C GLY A 143 -4.23 -11.43 10.34
N GLU A 144 -5.15 -10.53 9.98
CA GLU A 144 -5.27 -9.94 8.66
C GLU A 144 -4.89 -8.45 8.68
N TYR A 145 -4.65 -7.89 7.49
CA TYR A 145 -4.30 -6.48 7.33
C TYR A 145 -5.49 -5.64 6.91
N ASP A 146 -5.63 -4.42 7.43
CA ASP A 146 -6.64 -3.46 6.97
C ASP A 146 -6.38 -3.06 5.50
N PHE A 147 -5.09 -2.92 5.15
CA PHE A 147 -4.63 -2.43 3.87
C PHE A 147 -3.45 -3.25 3.34
N LEU A 148 -3.49 -3.60 2.06
CA LEU A 148 -2.34 -4.06 1.29
C LEU A 148 -2.00 -2.97 0.28
N ASN A 149 -0.88 -2.27 0.50
CA ASN A 149 -0.43 -1.21 -0.41
C ASN A 149 0.61 -1.78 -1.36
N TYR A 150 0.25 -1.83 -2.64
CA TYR A 150 1.05 -2.38 -3.71
C TYR A 150 1.63 -1.26 -4.55
N PHE A 151 2.94 -1.31 -4.81
CA PHE A 151 3.65 -0.33 -5.60
C PHE A 151 4.48 -0.98 -6.70
N GLU A 152 4.59 -0.32 -7.85
CA GLU A 152 5.53 -0.66 -8.91
C GLU A 152 6.35 0.57 -9.31
N CYS A 153 7.62 0.39 -9.65
CA CYS A 153 8.45 1.48 -10.16
C CYS A 153 9.63 1.02 -11.03
N ALA A 154 10.18 1.96 -11.79
CA ALA A 154 11.46 1.83 -12.47
C ALA A 154 12.62 1.91 -11.45
N ASP A 155 13.85 1.61 -11.88
CA ASP A 155 15.06 1.69 -11.03
C ASP A 155 15.18 3.04 -10.31
N SER A 156 14.92 4.15 -11.02
CA SER A 156 14.96 5.50 -10.46
C SER A 156 13.89 5.76 -9.39
N GLY A 157 12.82 4.97 -9.37
CA GLY A 157 11.75 5.07 -8.39
C GLY A 157 12.03 4.36 -7.07
N VAL A 158 13.00 3.44 -7.00
CA VAL A 158 13.39 2.73 -5.76
C VAL A 158 13.83 3.70 -4.65
N PRO A 159 14.77 4.63 -4.86
CA PRO A 159 15.13 5.60 -3.81
C PRO A 159 13.93 6.47 -3.41
N ILE A 160 13.07 6.83 -4.35
CA ILE A 160 11.87 7.66 -4.11
C ILE A 160 10.85 6.90 -3.26
N PHE A 161 10.67 5.59 -3.49
CA PHE A 161 9.84 4.75 -2.62
C PHE A 161 10.35 4.79 -1.17
N HIS A 162 11.66 4.65 -0.97
CA HIS A 162 12.24 4.71 0.38
C HIS A 162 12.13 6.11 1.01
N GLU A 163 12.31 7.17 0.22
CA GLU A 163 12.08 8.55 0.67
C GLU A 163 10.63 8.76 1.13
N VAL A 164 9.66 8.33 0.33
CA VAL A 164 8.23 8.43 0.65
C VAL A 164 7.90 7.64 1.91
N CYS A 165 8.38 6.41 2.03
CA CYS A 165 8.18 5.63 3.26
C CYS A 165 8.79 6.31 4.48
N ALA A 166 9.99 6.89 4.37
CA ALA A 166 10.62 7.62 5.47
C ALA A 166 9.81 8.88 5.84
N ALA A 167 9.35 9.64 4.86
CA ALA A 167 8.52 10.82 5.06
C ALA A 167 7.17 10.49 5.71
N LEU A 168 6.53 9.40 5.27
CA LEU A 168 5.28 8.91 5.85
C LEU A 168 5.46 8.42 7.29
N ARG A 169 6.60 7.79 7.59
CA ARG A 169 6.94 7.29 8.94
C ARG A 169 7.31 8.40 9.93
N ASP A 170 7.77 9.56 9.45
CA ASP A 170 8.10 10.68 10.33
C ASP A 170 6.82 11.32 10.89
N GLN A 171 6.46 10.99 12.13
CA GLN A 171 5.29 11.53 12.82
C GLN A 171 5.30 13.06 12.95
N ARG A 172 6.48 13.70 12.85
CA ARG A 172 6.55 15.17 12.83
C ARG A 172 6.09 15.74 11.50
N ARG A 173 6.12 15.00 10.41
CA ARG A 173 5.61 15.39 9.09
C ARG A 173 4.21 14.85 8.82
N ASN A 174 4.01 13.57 9.15
CA ASN A 174 2.76 12.83 8.99
C ASN A 174 2.24 12.28 10.33
N PRO A 175 1.44 13.04 11.09
CA PRO A 175 0.90 12.59 12.38
C PRO A 175 0.01 11.35 12.30
N GLU A 176 -0.54 11.05 11.12
CA GLU A 176 -1.32 9.83 10.84
C GLU A 176 -0.55 8.56 11.22
N TRP A 177 0.78 8.58 11.09
CA TRP A 177 1.64 7.42 11.30
C TRP A 177 1.69 6.97 12.77
N HIS A 178 1.26 7.82 13.70
CA HIS A 178 1.05 7.41 15.10
C HIS A 178 0.06 6.25 15.22
N PHE A 179 -0.88 6.14 14.28
CA PHE A 179 -1.92 5.12 14.29
C PHE A 179 -1.69 3.99 13.27
N VAL A 180 -0.49 3.89 12.70
CA VAL A 180 -0.15 2.84 11.73
C VAL A 180 0.65 1.74 12.40
N ARG A 181 0.22 0.50 12.17
CA ARG A 181 1.01 -0.71 12.43
C ARG A 181 1.35 -1.32 11.09
N GLU A 182 2.62 -1.36 10.74
CA GLU A 182 3.09 -1.89 9.46
C GLU A 182 3.50 -3.36 9.62
N GLY A 183 3.20 -4.22 8.64
CA GLY A 183 3.86 -5.51 8.51
C GLY A 183 5.21 -5.40 7.80
N PRO A 184 5.90 -6.51 7.51
CA PRO A 184 7.15 -6.45 6.76
C PRO A 184 6.90 -5.91 5.35
N THR A 185 7.69 -4.92 4.94
CA THR A 185 7.73 -4.51 3.54
C THR A 185 8.40 -5.60 2.72
N TRP A 186 7.67 -6.22 1.80
CA TRP A 186 8.24 -7.15 0.83
C TRP A 186 8.66 -6.39 -0.43
N ARG A 187 9.83 -6.74 -0.97
CA ARG A 187 10.36 -6.20 -2.24
C ARG A 187 10.68 -7.37 -3.15
N GLY A 188 10.31 -7.25 -4.41
CA GLY A 188 10.69 -8.20 -5.45
C GLY A 188 10.92 -7.54 -6.80
N HIS A 189 11.33 -8.38 -7.76
CA HIS A 189 11.41 -8.03 -9.16
C HIS A 189 10.25 -8.72 -9.90
N ARG A 190 9.66 -8.05 -10.89
CA ARG A 190 8.61 -8.66 -11.71
C ARG A 190 9.22 -9.74 -12.58
N ALA A 191 8.66 -10.94 -12.49
CA ALA A 191 8.85 -12.00 -13.46
C ALA A 191 7.91 -11.77 -14.66
N SER A 192 8.39 -12.01 -15.87
CA SER A 192 7.61 -11.93 -17.10
C SER A 192 6.84 -13.23 -17.38
N THR A 193 7.26 -14.34 -16.77
CA THR A 193 6.67 -15.67 -16.94
C THR A 193 6.56 -16.43 -15.61
N TRP A 194 5.74 -17.49 -15.59
CA TRP A 194 5.68 -18.40 -14.44
C TRP A 194 6.97 -19.18 -14.25
N ALA A 195 7.67 -19.54 -15.32
CA ALA A 195 8.95 -20.26 -15.24
C ALA A 195 9.99 -19.43 -14.48
N GLU A 196 10.10 -18.14 -14.80
CA GLU A 196 10.97 -17.19 -14.08
C GLU A 196 10.65 -17.03 -12.58
N LEU A 197 9.46 -17.44 -12.13
CA LEU A 197 9.10 -17.40 -10.70
C LEU A 197 9.70 -18.58 -9.91
N PHE A 198 10.02 -19.67 -10.60
CA PHE A 198 10.46 -20.94 -10.00
C PHE A 198 11.92 -21.31 -10.33
N ASP A 199 12.57 -20.54 -11.20
CA ASP A 199 14.01 -20.65 -11.53
C ASP A 199 14.88 -19.89 -10.50
#